data_AF-A0A4Q3BBS2-F1
#
_entry.id   AF-A0A4Q3BBS2-F1
#
_cell.length_a   1.000
_cell.length_b   1.000
_cell.length_c   1.000
_cell.angle_alpha   90.00
_cell.angle_beta   90.00
_cell.angle_gamma   90.00
#
_symmetry.space_group_name_H-M   'P 1'
#
loop_
_entity.id
_entity.type
_entity.pdbx_description
1 polymer ?
#
loop_
_entity_poly.entity_id
_entity_poly.type
_entity_poly.pdbx_seq_one_letter_code
_entity_poly.pdbx_strand_id
1 'polypeptide(L)'
;MKLRISALIFGTLFLAFLLRGQQSPNKNTNPKSPLKKTIDYKQSWKKVDSLAERDLPKSALPILENIYAKAKAEGNTNELIKSLLYMLRLENALNENAEDKSYRRLKNEIAKSDFPTKAILQSVLAQQLENYFNAHRWNILSQTKLEQKTPDSLNQWNVLDFEREIKNYYLQSISEKNRLQKEPVRKYETILQTQTGSDTLRPTLYDLLAFRALNYFSSSQQNNTNAEQENITQLQLLTDAKAFSALDIYAIFPKLDKMDKRLQALAIYQEIIRFHLADKNPAALVDADLSRLKYAFDILTTEEKNDAYYKALLQIENAYKTNEASAEAGFTRAQFVLIGYKPKDSDANSSLQKIALQICENYITKFPNSFGGKNCASLKATILTNSFSIKTEKTYLPENDIKLKLEYKNVSQVYYRINKISPELFLENSYSYSLDSATFANLVKLNSLQQKQVNLVATDDYLQHSTEIAIDKLGFGIYAVLVSANKDFSWEDNQLALSKFVVTNLSATAENRPEKNTLLYVRDAKNGSPIKAAEVKIFLQNYNNTSNK
;
A
#
# COMPACT_ATOMS: atom_id res chain seq x y z
N MET A 1 -4.60 5.90 1.06
CA MET A 1 -5.70 5.08 1.59
C MET A 1 -5.13 3.74 2.08
N LYS A 2 -4.53 3.73 3.28
CA LYS A 2 -4.07 2.48 3.92
C LYS A 2 -5.32 1.72 4.39
N LEU A 3 -5.33 0.40 4.17
CA LEU A 3 -6.44 -0.52 4.43
C LEU A 3 -7.21 -0.18 5.71
N ARG A 4 -8.42 0.37 5.56
CA ARG A 4 -9.46 0.34 6.59
C ARG A 4 -10.43 -0.76 6.18
N ILE A 5 -10.31 -1.92 6.83
CA ILE A 5 -11.06 -3.18 6.64
C ILE A 5 -11.09 -3.71 5.20
N SER A 6 -10.17 -4.64 4.88
CA SER A 6 -10.27 -5.44 3.66
C SER A 6 -9.85 -6.88 3.91
N ALA A 7 -10.64 -7.66 4.66
CA ALA A 7 -10.67 -9.13 4.56
C ALA A 7 -11.65 -9.78 5.56
N LEU A 8 -12.57 -10.60 5.04
CA LEU A 8 -12.89 -11.87 5.72
C LEU A 8 -11.59 -12.68 5.78
N ILE A 9 -11.34 -13.42 6.86
CA ILE A 9 -10.10 -14.21 7.03
C ILE A 9 -9.78 -15.00 5.75
N PHE A 10 -8.92 -14.44 4.93
CA PHE A 10 -8.04 -15.10 3.99
C PHE A 10 -6.63 -14.66 4.37
N GLY A 11 -6.29 -14.91 5.63
CA GLY A 11 -4.95 -14.73 6.13
C GLY A 11 -4.05 -15.83 5.57
N THR A 12 -3.19 -15.43 4.65
CA THR A 12 -1.78 -15.81 4.65
C THR A 12 -1.22 -15.70 6.08
N LEU A 13 -1.39 -16.74 6.87
CA LEU A 13 -0.67 -16.93 8.12
C LEU A 13 0.65 -17.61 7.73
N PHE A 14 1.62 -16.82 7.29
CA PHE A 14 3.02 -17.15 7.50
C PHE A 14 3.34 -16.66 8.92
N LEU A 15 3.54 -17.58 9.85
CA LEU A 15 4.21 -17.26 11.10
C LEU A 15 5.51 -18.05 11.20
N ALA A 16 6.57 -17.29 11.44
CA ALA A 16 7.91 -17.75 11.65
C ALA A 16 8.11 -18.33 13.07
N PHE A 17 9.21 -19.08 13.16
CA PHE A 17 10.02 -19.45 14.33
C PHE A 17 9.81 -20.79 15.06
N LEU A 18 10.68 -21.72 14.65
CA LEU A 18 11.58 -22.61 15.40
C LEU A 18 11.36 -22.83 16.92
N LEU A 19 11.21 -24.13 17.20
CA LEU A 19 11.83 -24.94 18.25
C LEU A 19 11.42 -24.72 19.72
N ARG A 20 10.67 -25.71 20.25
CA ARG A 20 11.15 -26.53 21.38
C ARG A 20 10.29 -27.78 21.63
N GLY A 21 10.98 -28.91 21.78
CA GLY A 21 10.72 -29.93 22.80
C GLY A 21 9.60 -30.93 22.56
N GLN A 22 9.93 -32.04 21.91
CA GLN A 22 9.19 -33.30 22.06
C GLN A 22 9.22 -33.77 23.52
N GLN A 23 8.06 -34.11 24.10
CA GLN A 23 7.90 -35.30 24.93
C GLN A 23 6.50 -35.89 24.72
N SER A 24 6.45 -37.20 24.53
CA SER A 24 5.26 -38.02 24.34
C SER A 24 5.30 -39.15 25.39
N PRO A 25 4.25 -39.98 25.55
CA PRO A 25 3.21 -39.80 26.55
C PRO A 25 3.22 -40.94 27.58
N ASN A 26 2.43 -40.81 28.66
CA ASN A 26 2.12 -41.94 29.53
C ASN A 26 0.61 -42.25 29.51
N LYS A 27 0.27 -43.53 29.26
CA LYS A 27 -1.08 -44.10 29.15
C LYS A 27 -1.56 -44.63 30.50
N ASN A 28 -2.87 -44.50 30.77
CA ASN A 28 -3.76 -45.48 31.43
C ASN A 28 -5.06 -44.77 31.88
N THR A 29 -6.29 -45.31 31.88
CA THR A 29 -6.94 -46.54 31.37
C THR A 29 -8.46 -46.34 31.58
N ASN A 30 -9.23 -47.10 30.79
CA ASN A 30 -10.61 -47.58 31.00
C ASN A 30 -11.85 -46.81 30.49
N PRO A 31 -12.87 -47.57 30.01
CA PRO A 31 -13.90 -47.10 29.10
C PRO A 31 -15.24 -46.87 29.81
N LYS A 32 -15.94 -45.79 29.48
CA LYS A 32 -17.37 -45.62 29.79
C LYS A 32 -18.10 -45.03 28.58
N SER A 33 -19.16 -45.75 28.18
CA SER A 33 -20.37 -45.40 27.41
C SER A 33 -20.34 -44.22 26.43
N PRO A 34 -20.84 -44.38 25.17
CA PRO A 34 -20.81 -43.31 24.17
C PRO A 34 -21.89 -42.25 24.47
N LEU A 35 -21.55 -41.30 25.34
CA LEU A 35 -22.18 -39.99 25.33
C LEU A 35 -21.94 -39.38 23.95
N LYS A 36 -23.03 -39.02 23.26
CA LYS A 36 -23.02 -38.19 22.04
C LYS A 36 -22.09 -37.01 22.31
N LYS A 37 -20.86 -37.07 21.79
CA LYS A 37 -19.82 -36.06 22.04
C LYS A 37 -20.32 -34.74 21.46
N THR A 38 -20.76 -33.84 22.32
CA THR A 38 -21.01 -32.45 21.95
C THR A 38 -19.67 -31.87 21.49
N ILE A 39 -19.56 -31.61 20.18
CA ILE A 39 -18.34 -31.05 19.60
C ILE A 39 -18.15 -29.65 20.17
N ASP A 40 -17.04 -29.39 20.87
CA ASP A 40 -16.67 -28.05 21.30
C ASP A 40 -15.94 -27.32 20.16
N TYR A 41 -16.43 -26.13 19.76
CA TYR A 41 -15.85 -25.37 18.64
C TYR A 41 -14.41 -24.95 18.95
N LYS A 42 -14.14 -24.48 20.16
CA LYS A 42 -12.81 -24.00 20.56
C LYS A 42 -11.78 -25.13 20.54
N GLN A 43 -12.14 -26.32 21.02
CA GLN A 43 -11.29 -27.50 20.98
C GLN A 43 -11.08 -27.99 19.55
N SER A 44 -12.11 -27.93 18.71
CA SER A 44 -12.02 -28.34 17.31
C SER A 44 -11.12 -27.41 16.51
N TRP A 45 -11.26 -26.09 16.69
CA TRP A 45 -10.38 -25.10 16.05
C TRP A 45 -8.93 -25.23 16.51
N LYS A 46 -8.67 -25.44 17.81
CA LYS A 46 -7.30 -25.72 18.29
C LYS A 46 -6.65 -26.92 17.59
N LYS A 47 -7.43 -27.96 17.29
CA LYS A 47 -6.92 -29.11 16.53
C LYS A 47 -6.68 -28.76 15.06
N VAL A 48 -7.58 -28.01 14.44
CA VAL A 48 -7.40 -27.52 13.06
C VAL A 48 -6.13 -26.68 12.95
N ASP A 49 -5.93 -25.72 13.86
CA ASP A 49 -4.78 -24.83 13.86
C ASP A 49 -3.48 -25.62 14.06
N SER A 50 -3.44 -26.55 15.02
CA SER A 50 -2.29 -27.43 15.23
C SER A 50 -1.96 -28.34 14.03
N LEU A 51 -2.96 -28.76 13.25
CA LEU A 51 -2.75 -29.53 12.03
C LEU A 51 -2.26 -28.64 10.87
N ALA A 52 -2.74 -27.40 10.79
CA ALA A 52 -2.29 -26.42 9.82
C ALA A 52 -0.82 -26.03 10.03
N GLU A 53 -0.40 -25.83 11.29
CA GLU A 53 1.00 -25.56 11.68
C GLU A 53 1.97 -26.70 11.33
N ARG A 54 1.44 -27.91 11.11
CA ARG A 54 2.23 -29.11 10.79
C ARG A 54 2.16 -29.51 9.31
N ASP A 55 1.61 -28.65 8.45
CA ASP A 55 1.36 -28.93 7.03
C ASP A 55 0.57 -30.24 6.80
N LEU A 56 -0.45 -30.50 7.63
CA LEU A 56 -1.33 -31.67 7.53
C LEU A 56 -2.77 -31.31 7.08
N PRO A 57 -2.95 -30.67 5.91
CA PRO A 57 -4.25 -30.18 5.46
C PRO A 57 -5.30 -31.28 5.27
N LYS A 58 -4.90 -32.49 4.82
CA LYS A 58 -5.81 -33.64 4.68
C LYS A 58 -6.41 -34.09 6.01
N SER A 59 -5.66 -33.97 7.11
CA SER A 59 -6.12 -34.37 8.44
C SER A 59 -7.07 -33.34 9.06
N ALA A 60 -7.01 -32.08 8.64
CA ALA A 60 -7.86 -31.02 9.14
C ALA A 60 -9.26 -31.04 8.51
N LEU A 61 -9.41 -31.53 7.27
CA LEU A 61 -10.69 -31.54 6.54
C LEU A 61 -11.84 -32.26 7.30
N PRO A 62 -11.68 -33.49 7.83
CA PRO A 62 -12.78 -34.13 8.56
C PRO A 62 -13.20 -33.37 9.83
N ILE A 63 -12.27 -32.65 10.47
CA ILE A 63 -12.60 -31.83 11.65
C ILE A 63 -13.41 -30.60 11.22
N LEU A 64 -13.02 -29.97 10.11
CA LEU A 64 -13.75 -28.83 9.55
C LEU A 64 -15.15 -29.22 9.05
N GLU A 65 -15.31 -30.39 8.43
CA GLU A 65 -16.62 -30.91 8.03
C GLU A 65 -17.56 -31.11 9.22
N ASN A 66 -17.02 -31.60 10.35
CA ASN A 66 -17.78 -31.75 11.59
C ASN A 66 -18.17 -30.39 12.20
N ILE A 67 -17.25 -29.41 12.20
CA ILE A 67 -17.56 -28.03 12.62
C ILE A 67 -18.67 -27.46 11.74
N TYR A 68 -18.55 -27.60 10.42
CA TYR A 68 -19.51 -27.11 9.44
C TYR A 68 -20.90 -27.73 9.62
N ALA A 69 -20.99 -29.06 9.74
CA ALA A 69 -22.25 -29.77 9.92
C ALA A 69 -22.96 -29.35 11.22
N LYS A 70 -22.20 -29.20 12.30
CA LYS A 70 -22.73 -28.70 13.57
C LYS A 70 -23.20 -27.26 13.46
N ALA A 71 -22.40 -26.38 12.87
CA ALA A 71 -22.75 -24.96 12.71
C ALA A 71 -24.01 -24.78 11.85
N LYS A 72 -24.18 -25.62 10.83
CA LYS A 72 -25.39 -25.68 10.02
C LYS A 72 -26.62 -26.13 10.81
N ALA A 73 -26.48 -27.17 11.65
CA ALA A 73 -27.57 -27.64 12.50
C ALA A 73 -27.98 -26.63 13.60
N GLU A 74 -27.03 -25.84 14.09
CA GLU A 74 -27.25 -24.82 15.13
C GLU A 74 -27.61 -23.43 14.59
N GLY A 75 -27.57 -23.23 13.26
CA GLY A 75 -27.74 -21.89 12.66
C GLY A 75 -26.61 -20.91 13.02
N ASN A 76 -25.42 -21.41 13.37
CA ASN A 76 -24.27 -20.58 13.73
C ASN A 76 -23.56 -20.07 12.47
N THR A 77 -23.99 -18.91 11.97
CA THR A 77 -23.46 -18.27 10.76
C THR A 77 -21.93 -18.10 10.77
N ASN A 78 -21.36 -17.69 11.89
CA ASN A 78 -19.92 -17.44 12.00
C ASN A 78 -19.11 -18.73 11.83
N GLU A 79 -19.46 -19.78 12.58
CA GLU A 79 -18.76 -21.06 12.51
C GLU A 79 -18.98 -21.75 11.17
N LEU A 80 -20.17 -21.61 10.59
CA LEU A 80 -20.50 -22.13 9.26
C LEU A 80 -19.63 -21.48 8.18
N ILE A 81 -19.57 -20.15 8.14
CA ILE A 81 -18.78 -19.43 7.15
C ILE A 81 -17.30 -19.70 7.38
N LYS A 82 -16.81 -19.61 8.62
CA LYS A 82 -15.39 -19.82 8.96
C LYS A 82 -14.92 -21.20 8.53
N SER A 83 -15.67 -22.25 8.88
CA SER A 83 -15.32 -23.63 8.50
C SER A 83 -15.37 -23.82 6.98
N LEU A 84 -16.38 -23.28 6.30
CA LEU A 84 -16.48 -23.35 4.85
C LEU A 84 -15.29 -22.69 4.14
N LEU A 85 -14.93 -21.46 4.52
CA LEU A 85 -13.78 -20.76 3.92
C LEU A 85 -12.46 -21.51 4.16
N TYR A 86 -12.29 -22.06 5.35
CA TYR A 86 -11.10 -22.85 5.67
C TYR A 86 -11.02 -24.14 4.86
N MET A 87 -12.15 -24.86 4.70
CA MET A 87 -12.22 -26.05 3.83
C MET A 87 -11.84 -25.71 2.40
N LEU A 88 -12.43 -24.65 1.82
CA LEU A 88 -12.12 -24.22 0.45
C LEU A 88 -10.63 -23.90 0.27
N ARG A 89 -10.00 -23.24 1.26
CA ARG A 89 -8.56 -22.96 1.24
C ARG A 89 -7.73 -24.24 1.21
N LEU A 90 -8.04 -25.22 2.07
CA LEU A 90 -7.30 -26.48 2.13
C LEU A 90 -7.52 -27.34 0.89
N GLU A 91 -8.75 -27.36 0.36
CA GLU A 91 -9.09 -28.10 -0.86
C GLU A 91 -8.40 -27.54 -2.09
N ASN A 92 -8.26 -26.21 -2.18
CA ASN A 92 -7.52 -25.55 -3.24
C ASN A 92 -6.02 -25.86 -3.21
N ALA A 93 -5.43 -26.07 -2.03
CA ALA A 93 -4.04 -26.48 -1.91
C ALA A 93 -3.78 -27.96 -2.28
N LEU A 94 -4.84 -28.79 -2.32
CA LEU A 94 -4.72 -30.25 -2.40
C LEU A 94 -5.12 -30.86 -3.75
N ASN A 95 -5.81 -30.12 -4.62
CA ASN A 95 -6.40 -30.68 -5.84
C ASN A 95 -6.03 -29.87 -7.09
N GLU A 96 -5.82 -30.57 -8.19
CA GLU A 96 -5.85 -29.97 -9.53
C GLU A 96 -7.31 -29.58 -9.88
N ASN A 97 -7.51 -28.42 -10.53
CA ASN A 97 -8.83 -27.83 -10.85
C ASN A 97 -9.74 -27.57 -9.63
N ALA A 98 -9.16 -27.25 -8.48
CA ALA A 98 -9.91 -27.04 -7.24
C ALA A 98 -10.82 -25.79 -7.29
N GLU A 99 -10.51 -24.83 -8.15
CA GLU A 99 -11.22 -23.57 -8.29
C GLU A 99 -12.64 -23.78 -8.80
N ASP A 100 -12.83 -24.65 -9.81
CA ASP A 100 -14.14 -25.01 -10.34
C ASP A 100 -15.01 -25.75 -9.31
N LYS A 101 -14.40 -26.65 -8.53
CA LYS A 101 -15.08 -27.35 -7.43
C LYS A 101 -15.50 -26.38 -6.34
N SER A 102 -14.60 -25.49 -5.95
CA SER A 102 -14.85 -24.44 -4.96
C SER A 102 -15.99 -23.52 -5.39
N TYR A 103 -16.00 -23.09 -6.65
CA TYR A 103 -17.08 -22.28 -7.23
C TYR A 103 -18.44 -22.99 -7.14
N ARG A 104 -18.52 -24.25 -7.59
CA ARG A 104 -19.77 -25.05 -7.53
C ARG A 104 -20.24 -25.26 -6.09
N ARG A 105 -19.31 -25.54 -5.16
CA ARG A 105 -19.62 -25.72 -3.74
C ARG A 105 -20.22 -24.44 -3.14
N LEU A 106 -19.58 -23.29 -3.33
CA LEU A 106 -20.11 -22.01 -2.85
C LEU A 106 -21.47 -21.68 -3.46
N LYS A 107 -21.64 -21.87 -4.78
CA LYS A 107 -22.91 -21.63 -5.46
C LYS A 107 -24.05 -22.49 -4.87
N ASN A 108 -23.78 -23.76 -4.59
CA ASN A 108 -24.74 -24.67 -3.95
C ASN A 108 -25.04 -24.25 -2.50
N GLU A 109 -24.04 -23.80 -1.73
CA GLU A 109 -24.28 -23.31 -0.38
C GLU A 109 -25.07 -22.00 -0.36
N ILE A 110 -24.81 -21.07 -1.29
CA ILE A 110 -25.61 -19.84 -1.46
C ILE A 110 -27.07 -20.17 -1.75
N ALA A 111 -27.34 -21.18 -2.58
CA ALA A 111 -28.70 -21.59 -2.92
C ALA A 111 -29.47 -22.18 -1.72
N LYS A 112 -28.77 -22.71 -0.72
CA LYS A 112 -29.34 -23.35 0.49
C LYS A 112 -29.24 -22.47 1.74
N SER A 113 -28.64 -21.30 1.62
CA SER A 113 -28.44 -20.39 2.74
C SER A 113 -29.53 -19.33 2.76
N ASP A 114 -29.96 -18.97 3.96
CA ASP A 114 -30.79 -17.80 4.19
C ASP A 114 -29.96 -16.60 4.64
N PHE A 115 -30.60 -15.45 4.76
CA PHE A 115 -30.01 -14.26 5.37
C PHE A 115 -29.60 -14.55 6.82
N PRO A 116 -28.44 -14.05 7.30
CA PRO A 116 -27.47 -13.20 6.60
C PRO A 116 -26.36 -13.98 5.87
N THR A 117 -26.29 -15.30 6.08
CA THR A 117 -25.27 -16.19 5.50
C THR A 117 -25.20 -16.08 3.98
N LYS A 118 -26.36 -16.06 3.31
CA LYS A 118 -26.46 -15.94 1.85
C LYS A 118 -25.75 -14.69 1.31
N ALA A 119 -26.00 -13.53 1.92
CA ALA A 119 -25.42 -12.25 1.51
C ALA A 119 -23.89 -12.27 1.65
N ILE A 120 -23.38 -12.81 2.77
CA ILE A 120 -21.94 -12.92 2.99
C ILE A 120 -21.31 -13.86 1.96
N LEU A 121 -21.91 -15.04 1.72
CA LEU A 121 -21.38 -16.00 0.76
C LEU A 121 -21.41 -15.48 -0.69
N GLN A 122 -22.41 -14.68 -1.07
CA GLN A 122 -22.43 -14.01 -2.38
C GLN A 122 -21.24 -13.04 -2.54
N SER A 123 -20.94 -12.25 -1.51
CA SER A 123 -19.77 -11.35 -1.51
C SER A 123 -18.43 -12.11 -1.52
N VAL A 124 -18.37 -13.28 -0.86
CA VAL A 124 -17.20 -14.18 -0.90
C VAL A 124 -17.02 -14.73 -2.31
N LEU A 125 -18.09 -15.23 -2.93
CA LEU A 125 -18.05 -15.83 -4.27
C LEU A 125 -17.62 -14.80 -5.32
N ALA A 126 -18.14 -13.57 -5.24
CA ALA A 126 -17.73 -12.48 -6.11
C ALA A 126 -16.21 -12.21 -6.01
N GLN A 127 -15.67 -12.14 -4.79
CA GLN A 127 -14.23 -11.96 -4.57
C GLN A 127 -13.41 -13.14 -5.11
N GLN A 128 -13.89 -14.37 -4.96
CA GLN A 128 -13.18 -15.54 -5.47
C GLN A 128 -13.12 -15.53 -7.01
N LEU A 129 -14.24 -15.20 -7.67
CA LEU A 129 -14.29 -15.05 -9.13
C LEU A 129 -13.35 -13.93 -9.61
N GLU A 130 -13.30 -12.80 -8.90
CA GLU A 130 -12.37 -11.70 -9.17
C GLU A 130 -10.90 -12.15 -9.05
N ASN A 131 -10.56 -12.87 -7.97
CA ASN A 131 -9.21 -13.40 -7.76
C ASN A 131 -8.82 -14.39 -8.86
N TYR A 132 -9.74 -15.28 -9.25
CA TYR A 132 -9.52 -16.23 -10.34
C TYR A 132 -9.26 -15.50 -11.67
N PHE A 133 -10.10 -14.52 -12.01
CA PHE A 133 -9.96 -13.71 -13.22
C PHE A 133 -8.61 -12.99 -13.26
N ASN A 134 -8.19 -12.39 -12.15
CA ASN A 134 -6.91 -11.68 -12.06
C ASN A 134 -5.70 -12.63 -12.18
N ALA A 135 -5.78 -13.82 -11.58
CA ALA A 135 -4.70 -14.83 -11.67
C ALA A 135 -4.55 -15.41 -13.09
N HIS A 136 -5.65 -15.56 -13.83
CA HIS A 136 -5.67 -16.16 -15.18
C HIS A 136 -5.84 -15.13 -16.29
N ARG A 137 -5.64 -13.85 -15.96
CA ARG A 137 -5.96 -12.69 -16.80
C ARG A 137 -5.44 -12.81 -18.23
N TRP A 138 -4.16 -13.11 -18.40
CA TRP A 138 -3.52 -13.19 -19.72
C TRP A 138 -4.15 -14.27 -20.61
N ASN A 139 -4.48 -15.42 -20.01
CA ASN A 139 -5.12 -16.52 -20.73
C ASN A 139 -6.56 -16.14 -21.12
N ILE A 140 -7.32 -15.52 -20.21
CA ILE A 140 -8.72 -15.14 -20.45
C ILE A 140 -8.81 -14.05 -21.54
N LEU A 141 -7.90 -13.06 -21.54
CA LEU A 141 -7.85 -12.02 -22.56
C LEU A 141 -7.52 -12.56 -23.96
N SER A 142 -6.77 -13.66 -24.05
CA SER A 142 -6.42 -14.30 -25.32
C SER A 142 -7.57 -15.10 -25.95
N GLN A 143 -8.68 -15.31 -25.23
CA GLN A 143 -9.83 -16.06 -25.73
C GLN A 143 -10.76 -15.17 -26.55
N THR A 144 -10.70 -15.27 -27.88
CA THR A 144 -11.67 -14.70 -28.81
C THR A 144 -12.88 -15.63 -28.91
N LYS A 145 -13.93 -15.42 -28.11
CA LYS A 145 -15.21 -16.14 -28.29
C LYS A 145 -16.44 -15.25 -28.20
N LEU A 146 -17.29 -15.39 -29.22
CA LEU A 146 -18.62 -14.79 -29.37
C LEU A 146 -19.66 -15.45 -28.45
N GLU A 147 -20.72 -14.68 -28.18
CA GLU A 147 -21.85 -14.95 -27.28
C GLU A 147 -22.41 -16.38 -27.41
N GLN A 148 -22.11 -17.20 -26.41
CA GLN A 148 -22.86 -18.40 -26.08
C GLN A 148 -23.18 -18.39 -24.59
N LYS A 149 -24.16 -19.21 -24.18
CA LYS A 149 -24.52 -19.44 -22.78
C LYS A 149 -23.28 -19.66 -21.92
N THR A 150 -23.22 -19.02 -20.75
CA THR A 150 -22.13 -19.15 -19.78
C THR A 150 -21.78 -20.62 -19.56
N PRO A 151 -20.55 -21.05 -19.86
CA PRO A 151 -20.15 -22.43 -19.66
C PRO A 151 -20.18 -22.82 -18.18
N ASP A 152 -20.28 -24.12 -17.90
CA ASP A 152 -20.31 -24.60 -16.51
C ASP A 152 -18.93 -24.53 -15.82
N SER A 153 -17.84 -24.45 -16.59
CA SER A 153 -16.45 -24.46 -16.10
C SER A 153 -15.81 -23.07 -16.21
N LEU A 154 -15.19 -22.60 -15.14
CA LEU A 154 -14.55 -21.28 -15.04
C LEU A 154 -13.42 -21.09 -16.06
N ASN A 155 -12.70 -22.15 -16.43
CA ASN A 155 -11.64 -22.10 -17.44
C ASN A 155 -12.15 -21.83 -18.88
N GLN A 156 -13.46 -21.95 -19.09
CA GLN A 156 -14.11 -21.67 -20.38
C GLN A 156 -14.79 -20.29 -20.41
N TRP A 157 -14.80 -19.55 -19.30
CA TRP A 157 -15.42 -18.23 -19.21
C TRP A 157 -14.56 -17.18 -19.91
N ASN A 158 -15.21 -16.32 -20.68
CA ASN A 158 -14.57 -15.15 -21.27
C ASN A 158 -14.62 -13.95 -20.29
N VAL A 159 -14.05 -12.82 -20.70
CA VAL A 159 -14.04 -11.57 -19.91
C VAL A 159 -15.47 -11.14 -19.53
N LEU A 160 -16.41 -11.16 -20.48
CA LEU A 160 -17.79 -10.72 -20.26
C LEU A 160 -18.54 -11.61 -19.26
N ASP A 161 -18.27 -12.93 -19.27
CA ASP A 161 -18.84 -13.87 -18.31
C ASP A 161 -18.39 -13.56 -16.88
N PHE A 162 -17.07 -13.39 -16.68
CA PHE A 162 -16.53 -13.00 -15.38
C PHE A 162 -17.07 -11.64 -14.94
N GLU A 163 -17.06 -10.64 -15.81
CA GLU A 163 -17.55 -9.31 -15.45
C GLU A 163 -19.02 -9.33 -15.04
N ARG A 164 -19.88 -10.04 -15.79
CA ARG A 164 -21.30 -10.17 -15.48
C ARG A 164 -21.53 -10.88 -14.14
N GLU A 165 -20.90 -12.02 -13.92
CA GLU A 165 -21.12 -12.82 -12.71
C GLU A 165 -20.56 -12.15 -11.46
N ILE A 166 -19.37 -11.55 -11.54
CA ILE A 166 -18.79 -10.79 -10.41
C ILE A 166 -19.70 -9.61 -10.05
N LYS A 167 -20.15 -8.82 -11.03
CA LYS A 167 -21.09 -7.71 -10.80
C LYS A 167 -22.36 -8.21 -10.12
N ASN A 168 -22.95 -9.28 -10.65
CA ASN A 168 -24.21 -9.84 -10.16
C ASN A 168 -24.09 -10.30 -8.70
N TYR A 169 -23.07 -11.08 -8.35
CA TYR A 169 -22.92 -11.55 -6.96
C TYR A 169 -22.62 -10.42 -5.97
N TYR A 170 -21.82 -9.42 -6.34
CA TYR A 170 -21.63 -8.25 -5.49
C TYR A 170 -22.94 -7.47 -5.27
N LEU A 171 -23.74 -7.23 -6.31
CA LEU A 171 -25.02 -6.53 -6.18
C LEU A 171 -26.06 -7.34 -5.39
N GLN A 172 -26.12 -8.66 -5.59
CA GLN A 172 -26.98 -9.53 -4.80
C GLN A 172 -26.60 -9.51 -3.32
N SER A 173 -25.30 -9.48 -3.00
CA SER A 173 -24.82 -9.44 -1.61
C SER A 173 -25.30 -8.21 -0.83
N ILE A 174 -25.69 -7.13 -1.51
CA ILE A 174 -26.20 -5.89 -0.90
C ILE A 174 -27.68 -5.62 -1.18
N SER A 175 -28.39 -6.58 -1.78
CA SER A 175 -29.77 -6.39 -2.25
C SER A 175 -30.79 -6.29 -1.11
N GLU A 176 -30.59 -7.01 0.00
CA GLU A 176 -31.46 -7.00 1.18
C GLU A 176 -31.16 -5.80 2.12
N LYS A 177 -31.04 -4.59 1.54
CA LYS A 177 -30.58 -3.35 2.19
C LYS A 177 -31.17 -3.13 3.59
N ASN A 178 -32.50 -3.14 3.71
CA ASN A 178 -33.21 -2.87 4.97
C ASN A 178 -32.88 -3.86 6.10
N ARG A 179 -32.55 -5.11 5.76
CA ARG A 179 -32.16 -6.13 6.76
C ARG A 179 -30.67 -6.00 7.09
N LEU A 180 -29.83 -5.78 6.08
CA LEU A 180 -28.38 -5.61 6.24
C LEU A 180 -28.04 -4.37 7.09
N GLN A 181 -28.75 -3.26 6.89
CA GLN A 181 -28.59 -2.01 7.65
C GLN A 181 -29.00 -2.14 9.12
N LYS A 182 -29.79 -3.16 9.48
CA LYS A 182 -30.19 -3.43 10.87
C LYS A 182 -29.30 -4.48 11.55
N GLU A 183 -28.36 -5.06 10.81
CA GLU A 183 -27.54 -6.17 11.26
C GLU A 183 -26.15 -5.65 11.66
N PRO A 184 -25.80 -5.58 12.96
CA PRO A 184 -24.52 -5.02 13.40
C PRO A 184 -23.33 -5.85 12.92
N VAL A 185 -22.30 -5.20 12.39
CA VAL A 185 -21.10 -5.88 11.88
C VAL A 185 -20.38 -6.68 12.97
N ARG A 186 -20.46 -6.21 14.23
CA ARG A 186 -19.78 -6.80 15.38
C ARG A 186 -20.17 -8.27 15.62
N LYS A 187 -21.37 -8.67 15.20
CA LYS A 187 -21.82 -10.07 15.28
C LYS A 187 -20.91 -11.02 14.48
N TYR A 188 -20.16 -10.52 13.51
CA TYR A 188 -19.28 -11.30 12.62
C TYR A 188 -17.79 -11.14 12.93
N GLU A 189 -17.41 -10.53 14.06
CA GLU A 189 -16.00 -10.28 14.40
C GLU A 189 -15.10 -11.51 14.29
N THR A 190 -15.62 -12.70 14.61
CA THR A 190 -14.85 -13.96 14.56
C THR A 190 -14.42 -14.38 13.16
N ILE A 191 -15.03 -13.82 12.12
CA ILE A 191 -14.70 -14.09 10.70
C ILE A 191 -14.09 -12.88 9.99
N LEU A 192 -13.89 -11.76 10.70
CA LEU A 192 -13.34 -10.52 10.17
C LEU A 192 -11.95 -10.24 10.72
N GLN A 193 -11.11 -9.59 9.91
CA GLN A 193 -9.92 -8.92 10.41
C GLN A 193 -10.28 -7.48 10.77
N THR A 194 -10.35 -7.20 12.07
CA THR A 194 -10.76 -5.88 12.59
C THR A 194 -9.55 -5.00 12.91
N GLN A 195 -9.75 -3.69 12.83
CA GLN A 195 -8.82 -2.70 13.36
C GLN A 195 -9.55 -1.87 14.41
N THR A 196 -8.82 -1.30 15.36
CA THR A 196 -9.44 -0.46 16.41
C THR A 196 -10.20 0.71 15.78
N GLY A 197 -11.49 0.85 16.12
CA GLY A 197 -12.37 1.93 15.63
C GLY A 197 -12.94 1.71 14.23
N SER A 198 -12.70 0.56 13.60
CA SER A 198 -13.16 0.30 12.23
C SER A 198 -14.68 0.08 12.14
N ASP A 199 -15.26 -0.45 13.20
CA ASP A 199 -16.70 -0.63 13.41
C ASP A 199 -17.47 0.69 13.57
N THR A 200 -16.80 1.78 13.98
CA THR A 200 -17.38 3.13 13.95
C THR A 200 -17.60 3.61 12.50
N LEU A 201 -16.75 3.17 11.57
CA LEU A 201 -16.84 3.54 10.15
C LEU A 201 -17.73 2.58 9.35
N ARG A 202 -17.84 1.33 9.79
CA ARG A 202 -18.66 0.28 9.16
C ARG A 202 -19.54 -0.40 10.21
N PRO A 203 -20.55 0.28 10.77
CA PRO A 203 -21.32 -0.25 11.90
C PRO A 203 -22.18 -1.49 11.56
N THR A 204 -22.55 -1.66 10.30
CA THR A 204 -23.50 -2.71 9.88
C THR A 204 -22.91 -3.67 8.85
N LEU A 205 -23.59 -4.81 8.68
CA LEU A 205 -23.27 -5.75 7.62
C LEU A 205 -23.48 -5.12 6.23
N TYR A 206 -24.41 -4.17 6.09
CA TYR A 206 -24.56 -3.41 4.85
C TYR A 206 -23.27 -2.66 4.51
N ASP A 207 -22.70 -1.94 5.48
CA ASP A 207 -21.48 -1.14 5.27
C ASP A 207 -20.31 -2.03 4.85
N LEU A 208 -20.14 -3.17 5.53
CA LEU A 208 -19.11 -4.13 5.16
C LEU A 208 -19.26 -4.63 3.71
N LEU A 209 -20.45 -5.12 3.35
CA LEU A 209 -20.67 -5.73 2.03
C LEU A 209 -20.70 -4.69 0.91
N ALA A 210 -21.24 -3.49 1.16
CA ALA A 210 -21.30 -2.41 0.21
C ALA A 210 -19.89 -1.86 -0.11
N PHE A 211 -19.03 -1.68 0.90
CA PHE A 211 -17.64 -1.29 0.63
C PHE A 211 -16.80 -2.39 -0.03
N ARG A 212 -17.11 -3.66 0.22
CA ARG A 212 -16.52 -4.77 -0.56
C ARG A 212 -16.94 -4.72 -2.02
N ALA A 213 -18.22 -4.47 -2.31
CA ALA A 213 -18.71 -4.26 -3.67
C ALA A 213 -18.06 -3.01 -4.31
N LEU A 214 -17.93 -1.91 -3.56
CA LEU A 214 -17.26 -0.69 -4.04
C LEU A 214 -15.81 -0.94 -4.44
N ASN A 215 -15.05 -1.78 -3.74
CA ASN A 215 -13.67 -2.10 -4.16
C ASN A 215 -13.61 -2.63 -5.59
N TYR A 216 -14.59 -3.44 -6.01
CA TYR A 216 -14.69 -3.93 -7.38
C TYR A 216 -15.24 -2.85 -8.33
N PHE A 217 -16.35 -2.20 -7.99
CA PHE A 217 -17.03 -1.24 -8.88
C PHE A 217 -16.25 0.08 -9.06
N SER A 218 -15.45 0.49 -8.08
CA SER A 218 -14.60 1.68 -8.16
C SER A 218 -13.20 1.40 -8.71
N SER A 219 -12.86 0.13 -8.97
CA SER A 219 -11.57 -0.23 -9.56
C SER A 219 -11.44 0.29 -11.00
N SER A 220 -10.35 0.98 -11.30
CA SER A 220 -10.01 1.40 -12.65
C SER A 220 -9.47 0.21 -13.44
N GLN A 221 -10.34 -0.65 -13.97
CA GLN A 221 -9.89 -1.69 -14.89
C GLN A 221 -9.58 -1.02 -16.24
N GLN A 222 -8.29 -0.81 -16.53
CA GLN A 222 -7.73 -0.32 -17.82
C GLN A 222 -8.02 -1.24 -19.02
N ASN A 223 -9.00 -2.14 -18.93
CA ASN A 223 -9.10 -3.30 -19.83
C ASN A 223 -10.01 -3.10 -21.02
N ASN A 224 -10.63 -1.93 -21.14
CA ASN A 224 -11.46 -1.66 -22.29
C ASN A 224 -10.58 -1.10 -23.40
N THR A 225 -9.91 -2.02 -24.08
CA THR A 225 -9.60 -1.85 -25.50
C THR A 225 -10.93 -1.59 -26.22
N ASN A 226 -11.09 -0.38 -26.76
CA ASN A 226 -12.04 -0.01 -27.82
C ASN A 226 -13.43 0.56 -27.46
N ALA A 227 -13.72 0.92 -26.21
CA ALA A 227 -14.89 1.78 -25.94
C ALA A 227 -14.40 3.21 -25.70
N GLU A 228 -14.83 4.16 -26.55
CA GLU A 228 -14.73 5.59 -26.28
C GLU A 228 -15.20 5.84 -24.85
N GLN A 229 -14.26 6.07 -23.91
CA GLN A 229 -14.63 6.30 -22.52
C GLN A 229 -15.38 7.62 -22.48
N GLU A 230 -16.69 7.57 -22.24
CA GLU A 230 -17.49 8.77 -22.07
C GLU A 230 -16.86 9.64 -20.98
N ASN A 231 -16.48 10.86 -21.37
CA ASN A 231 -15.91 11.86 -20.48
C ASN A 231 -16.95 12.25 -19.44
N ILE A 232 -16.64 12.04 -18.16
CA ILE A 232 -17.48 12.47 -17.05
C ILE A 232 -16.98 13.86 -16.64
N THR A 233 -17.81 14.88 -16.81
CA THR A 233 -17.50 16.29 -16.50
C THR A 233 -18.47 16.92 -15.51
N GLN A 234 -19.47 16.16 -15.05
CA GLN A 234 -20.57 16.64 -14.22
C GLN A 234 -20.11 16.88 -12.77
N LEU A 235 -19.64 18.11 -12.50
CA LEU A 235 -19.16 18.54 -11.18
C LEU A 235 -20.17 18.39 -10.04
N GLN A 236 -21.47 18.21 -10.34
CA GLN A 236 -22.50 17.89 -9.33
C GLN A 236 -22.18 16.61 -8.54
N LEU A 237 -21.34 15.71 -9.07
CA LEU A 237 -20.82 14.56 -8.33
C LEU A 237 -19.97 14.93 -7.11
N LEU A 238 -19.46 16.17 -7.05
CA LEU A 238 -18.67 16.73 -5.95
C LEU A 238 -19.49 17.67 -5.03
N THR A 239 -20.82 17.63 -5.11
CA THR A 239 -21.69 18.36 -4.16
C THR A 239 -21.65 17.74 -2.76
N ASP A 240 -22.29 18.41 -1.80
CA ASP A 240 -22.44 17.90 -0.45
C ASP A 240 -23.20 16.56 -0.42
N ALA A 241 -22.98 15.77 0.63
CA ALA A 241 -23.53 14.43 0.79
C ALA A 241 -25.05 14.37 0.54
N LYS A 242 -25.81 15.35 1.06
CA LYS A 242 -27.28 15.37 0.93
C LYS A 242 -27.68 15.62 -0.52
N ALA A 243 -27.11 16.64 -1.16
CA ALA A 243 -27.37 16.95 -2.57
C ALA A 243 -26.99 15.78 -3.50
N PHE A 244 -25.79 15.22 -3.33
CA PHE A 244 -25.32 14.06 -4.10
C PHE A 244 -26.27 12.86 -3.97
N SER A 245 -26.74 12.58 -2.74
CA SER A 245 -27.61 11.45 -2.46
C SER A 245 -28.99 11.51 -3.12
N ALA A 246 -29.40 12.71 -3.55
CA ALA A 246 -30.68 12.98 -4.20
C ALA A 246 -30.57 13.06 -5.74
N LEU A 247 -29.36 12.99 -6.31
CA LEU A 247 -29.17 13.04 -7.77
C LEU A 247 -29.80 11.82 -8.44
N ASP A 248 -30.47 12.03 -9.58
CA ASP A 248 -30.79 10.94 -10.50
C ASP A 248 -29.58 10.66 -11.40
N ILE A 249 -28.67 9.81 -10.92
CA ILE A 249 -27.44 9.48 -11.64
C ILE A 249 -27.69 8.84 -13.01
N TYR A 250 -28.82 8.15 -13.21
CA TYR A 250 -29.13 7.53 -14.51
C TYR A 250 -29.62 8.58 -15.52
N ALA A 251 -30.37 9.59 -15.06
CA ALA A 251 -30.74 10.73 -15.91
C ALA A 251 -29.53 11.61 -16.27
N ILE A 252 -28.54 11.70 -15.38
CA ILE A 252 -27.30 12.46 -15.61
C ILE A 252 -26.40 11.78 -16.66
N PHE A 253 -26.40 10.44 -16.70
CA PHE A 253 -25.56 9.64 -17.58
C PHE A 253 -26.40 8.70 -18.47
N PRO A 254 -27.27 9.24 -19.35
CA PRO A 254 -28.24 8.43 -20.09
C PRO A 254 -27.61 7.52 -21.16
N LYS A 255 -26.34 7.77 -21.52
CA LYS A 255 -25.57 6.98 -22.49
C LYS A 255 -24.82 5.81 -21.87
N LEU A 256 -24.65 5.81 -20.54
CA LEU A 256 -23.98 4.71 -19.85
C LEU A 256 -24.95 3.58 -19.58
N ASP A 257 -24.50 2.36 -19.83
CA ASP A 257 -25.23 1.16 -19.44
C ASP A 257 -25.45 1.17 -17.92
N LYS A 258 -26.65 0.76 -17.46
CA LYS A 258 -26.96 0.77 -16.03
C LYS A 258 -25.99 -0.09 -15.23
N MET A 259 -25.42 -1.14 -15.81
CA MET A 259 -24.40 -2.02 -15.23
C MET A 259 -22.96 -1.53 -15.48
N ASP A 260 -22.76 -0.32 -16.01
CA ASP A 260 -21.47 0.37 -16.02
C ASP A 260 -20.93 0.45 -14.59
N LYS A 261 -19.65 0.10 -14.42
CA LYS A 261 -19.04 0.01 -13.09
C LYS A 261 -19.07 1.35 -12.37
N ARG A 262 -18.96 2.45 -13.11
CA ARG A 262 -18.98 3.81 -12.56
C ARG A 262 -20.34 4.18 -12.03
N LEU A 263 -21.40 3.89 -12.79
CA LEU A 263 -22.77 4.12 -12.32
C LEU A 263 -23.11 3.26 -11.10
N GLN A 264 -22.70 1.99 -11.09
CA GLN A 264 -22.93 1.12 -9.94
C GLN A 264 -22.16 1.59 -8.70
N ALA A 265 -20.91 2.06 -8.84
CA ALA A 265 -20.17 2.65 -7.73
C ALA A 265 -20.89 3.89 -7.16
N LEU A 266 -21.31 4.82 -8.03
CA LEU A 266 -22.06 6.01 -7.60
C LEU A 266 -23.38 5.64 -6.91
N ALA A 267 -24.13 4.67 -7.45
CA ALA A 267 -25.37 4.18 -6.86
C ALA A 267 -25.15 3.62 -5.45
N ILE A 268 -24.11 2.81 -5.27
CA ILE A 268 -23.78 2.22 -3.96
C ILE A 268 -23.37 3.33 -2.97
N TYR A 269 -22.56 4.31 -3.39
CA TYR A 269 -22.24 5.47 -2.54
C TYR A 269 -23.49 6.26 -2.15
N GLN A 270 -24.44 6.48 -3.07
CA GLN A 270 -25.70 7.18 -2.74
C GLN A 270 -26.51 6.43 -1.68
N GLU A 271 -26.52 5.10 -1.70
CA GLU A 271 -27.25 4.29 -0.71
C GLU A 271 -26.59 4.32 0.66
N ILE A 272 -25.25 4.19 0.72
CA ILE A 272 -24.48 4.30 1.97
C ILE A 272 -24.67 5.69 2.57
N ILE A 273 -24.56 6.74 1.76
CA ILE A 273 -24.73 8.12 2.22
C ILE A 273 -26.15 8.33 2.76
N ARG A 274 -27.20 7.93 2.00
CA ARG A 274 -28.59 8.04 2.46
C ARG A 274 -28.82 7.33 3.79
N PHE A 275 -28.22 6.16 3.97
CA PHE A 275 -28.32 5.39 5.20
C PHE A 275 -27.78 6.16 6.41
N HIS A 276 -26.63 6.82 6.26
CA HIS A 276 -25.96 7.51 7.36
C HIS A 276 -26.28 9.01 7.50
N LEU A 277 -27.09 9.61 6.61
CA LEU A 277 -27.45 11.04 6.68
C LEU A 277 -28.08 11.46 8.02
N ALA A 278 -28.78 10.54 8.69
CA ALA A 278 -29.48 10.79 9.95
C ALA A 278 -28.70 10.33 11.19
N ASP A 279 -27.47 9.85 11.04
CA ASP A 279 -26.68 9.33 12.15
C ASP A 279 -26.29 10.44 13.12
N LYS A 280 -26.44 10.15 14.42
CA LYS A 280 -25.97 11.07 15.48
C LYS A 280 -24.45 11.23 15.46
N ASN A 281 -23.73 10.16 15.14
CA ASN A 281 -22.29 10.19 14.94
C ASN A 281 -22.01 10.19 13.42
N PRO A 282 -21.50 11.28 12.84
CA PRO A 282 -21.30 11.40 11.41
C PRO A 282 -20.08 10.62 10.88
N ALA A 283 -19.36 9.85 11.71
CA ALA A 283 -18.12 9.19 11.31
C ALA A 283 -18.28 8.28 10.08
N ALA A 284 -19.30 7.42 10.04
CA ALA A 284 -19.57 6.55 8.90
C ALA A 284 -19.98 7.35 7.65
N LEU A 285 -20.82 8.38 7.82
CA LEU A 285 -21.22 9.29 6.76
C LEU A 285 -20.02 10.03 6.13
N VAL A 286 -19.18 10.64 6.97
CA VAL A 286 -18.01 11.41 6.51
C VAL A 286 -17.01 10.52 5.80
N ASP A 287 -16.73 9.31 6.32
CA ASP A 287 -15.81 8.38 5.67
C ASP A 287 -16.35 7.90 4.30
N ALA A 288 -17.64 7.60 4.21
CA ALA A 288 -18.28 7.27 2.94
C ALA A 288 -18.27 8.45 1.96
N ASP A 289 -18.50 9.66 2.46
CA ASP A 289 -18.54 10.86 1.64
C ASP A 289 -17.16 11.26 1.10
N LEU A 290 -16.10 11.13 1.92
CA LEU A 290 -14.72 11.31 1.49
C LEU A 290 -14.31 10.28 0.44
N SER A 291 -14.72 9.02 0.62
CA SER A 291 -14.48 7.94 -0.35
C SER A 291 -15.20 8.22 -1.68
N ARG A 292 -16.46 8.67 -1.62
CA ARG A 292 -17.23 9.12 -2.78
C ARG A 292 -16.56 10.31 -3.47
N LEU A 293 -16.16 11.35 -2.74
CA LEU A 293 -15.50 12.53 -3.33
C LEU A 293 -14.23 12.14 -4.07
N LYS A 294 -13.40 11.29 -3.47
CA LYS A 294 -12.17 10.79 -4.11
C LYS A 294 -12.50 10.03 -5.39
N TYR A 295 -13.50 9.16 -5.34
CA TYR A 295 -13.94 8.40 -6.51
C TYR A 295 -14.48 9.31 -7.62
N ALA A 296 -15.36 10.26 -7.30
CA ALA A 296 -15.88 11.24 -8.24
C ALA A 296 -14.75 12.07 -8.86
N PHE A 297 -13.78 12.52 -8.06
CA PHE A 297 -12.60 13.24 -8.55
C PHE A 297 -11.76 12.41 -9.53
N ASP A 298 -11.60 11.11 -9.28
CA ASP A 298 -10.81 10.22 -10.12
C ASP A 298 -11.45 9.99 -11.49
N ILE A 299 -12.79 9.87 -11.55
CA ILE A 299 -13.50 9.64 -12.81
C ILE A 299 -13.79 10.93 -13.60
N LEU A 300 -13.73 12.10 -12.95
CA LEU A 300 -13.92 13.39 -13.62
C LEU A 300 -12.73 13.73 -14.52
N THR A 301 -13.02 14.21 -15.74
CA THR A 301 -12.01 14.58 -16.74
C THR A 301 -11.89 16.08 -16.98
N THR A 302 -12.64 16.91 -16.25
CA THR A 302 -12.65 18.38 -16.39
C THR A 302 -11.57 19.06 -15.53
N GLU A 303 -11.07 20.22 -15.96
CA GLU A 303 -10.00 20.96 -15.26
C GLU A 303 -10.45 21.54 -13.91
N GLU A 304 -11.72 21.95 -13.82
CA GLU A 304 -12.34 22.56 -12.63
C GLU A 304 -12.52 21.58 -11.48
N LYS A 305 -12.31 20.27 -11.72
CA LYS A 305 -12.50 19.23 -10.70
C LYS A 305 -11.61 19.45 -9.48
N ASN A 306 -10.43 20.04 -9.66
CA ASN A 306 -9.51 20.31 -8.55
C ASN A 306 -10.10 21.34 -7.57
N ASP A 307 -10.62 22.46 -8.09
CA ASP A 307 -11.28 23.49 -7.29
C ASP A 307 -12.55 22.95 -6.64
N ALA A 308 -13.37 22.21 -7.39
CA ALA A 308 -14.60 21.62 -6.88
C ALA A 308 -14.32 20.61 -5.76
N TYR A 309 -13.32 19.75 -5.91
CA TYR A 309 -12.94 18.76 -4.91
C TYR A 309 -12.40 19.42 -3.63
N TYR A 310 -11.51 20.40 -3.77
CA TYR A 310 -11.02 21.16 -2.61
C TYR A 310 -12.15 21.85 -1.84
N LYS A 311 -13.10 22.47 -2.55
CA LYS A 311 -14.28 23.10 -1.94
C LYS A 311 -15.19 22.07 -1.26
N ALA A 312 -15.38 20.90 -1.86
CA ALA A 312 -16.20 19.84 -1.28
C ALA A 312 -15.61 19.31 0.05
N LEU A 313 -14.29 19.13 0.12
CA LEU A 313 -13.61 18.77 1.38
C LEU A 313 -13.83 19.84 2.46
N LEU A 314 -13.67 21.12 2.08
CA LEU A 314 -13.91 22.24 2.99
C LEU A 314 -15.39 22.32 3.44
N GLN A 315 -16.34 21.93 2.60
CA GLN A 315 -17.75 21.86 2.98
C GLN A 315 -17.99 20.79 4.06
N ILE A 316 -17.37 19.62 3.96
CA ILE A 316 -17.42 18.59 5.02
C ILE A 316 -16.84 19.13 6.33
N GLU A 317 -15.68 19.79 6.25
CA GLU A 317 -15.03 20.42 7.42
C GLU A 317 -15.96 21.42 8.12
N ASN A 318 -16.65 22.26 7.34
CA ASN A 318 -17.57 23.27 7.87
C ASN A 318 -18.86 22.66 8.43
N ALA A 319 -19.44 21.66 7.75
CA ALA A 319 -20.66 20.98 8.18
C ALA A 319 -20.48 20.26 9.52
N TYR A 320 -19.30 19.68 9.76
CA TYR A 320 -18.99 18.91 10.97
C TYR A 320 -17.94 19.58 11.86
N LYS A 321 -17.84 20.91 11.84
CA LYS A 321 -16.75 21.69 12.47
C LYS A 321 -16.50 21.41 13.97
N THR A 322 -17.52 20.95 14.70
CA THR A 322 -17.43 20.62 16.14
C THR A 322 -17.24 19.12 16.40
N ASN A 323 -17.31 18.27 15.37
CA ASN A 323 -17.16 16.83 15.47
C ASN A 323 -15.79 16.41 14.94
N GLU A 324 -15.18 15.42 15.60
CA GLU A 324 -13.84 14.94 15.25
C GLU A 324 -13.73 14.33 13.84
N ALA A 325 -14.85 13.88 13.25
CA ALA A 325 -14.89 13.38 11.88
C ALA A 325 -14.43 14.43 10.85
N SER A 326 -14.60 15.73 11.14
CA SER A 326 -14.10 16.82 10.28
C SER A 326 -12.58 16.81 10.14
N ALA A 327 -11.84 16.23 11.09
CA ALA A 327 -10.39 16.16 11.03
C ALA A 327 -9.89 15.28 9.87
N GLU A 328 -10.64 14.26 9.47
CA GLU A 328 -10.25 13.42 8.33
C GLU A 328 -10.41 14.16 7.00
N ALA A 329 -11.43 15.01 6.88
CA ALA A 329 -11.60 15.90 5.72
C ALA A 329 -10.47 16.94 5.65
N GLY A 330 -10.12 17.56 6.78
CA GLY A 330 -8.98 18.47 6.87
C GLY A 330 -7.65 17.80 6.50
N PHE A 331 -7.39 16.59 7.01
CA PHE A 331 -6.23 15.80 6.62
C PHE A 331 -6.22 15.50 5.10
N THR A 332 -7.35 15.05 4.55
CA THR A 332 -7.50 14.77 3.11
C THR A 332 -7.24 16.01 2.27
N ARG A 333 -7.71 17.18 2.71
CA ARG A 333 -7.47 18.46 2.05
C ARG A 333 -6.00 18.87 2.11
N ALA A 334 -5.33 18.68 3.24
CA ALA A 334 -3.89 18.92 3.36
C ALA A 334 -3.08 18.01 2.42
N GLN A 335 -3.46 16.73 2.28
CA GLN A 335 -2.84 15.83 1.31
C GLN A 335 -3.08 16.29 -0.13
N PHE A 336 -4.29 16.74 -0.45
CA PHE A 336 -4.61 17.25 -1.77
C PHE A 336 -3.79 18.50 -2.14
N VAL A 337 -3.52 19.37 -1.18
CA VAL A 337 -2.62 20.52 -1.37
C VAL A 337 -1.20 20.04 -1.72
N LEU A 338 -0.67 19.05 -0.99
CA LEU A 338 0.70 18.56 -1.20
C LEU A 338 0.93 17.85 -2.54
N ILE A 339 -0.11 17.36 -3.21
CA ILE A 339 0.03 16.76 -4.55
C ILE A 339 0.01 17.80 -5.67
N GLY A 340 -0.05 19.10 -5.36
CA GLY A 340 0.12 20.18 -6.32
C GLY A 340 -1.00 21.22 -6.37
N TYR A 341 -2.10 21.03 -5.61
CA TYR A 341 -3.19 21.99 -5.62
C TYR A 341 -2.90 23.20 -4.73
N LYS A 342 -2.90 24.41 -5.32
CA LYS A 342 -2.78 25.66 -4.58
C LYS A 342 -4.14 26.37 -4.51
N PRO A 343 -4.71 26.56 -3.31
CA PRO A 343 -5.98 27.29 -3.15
C PRO A 343 -5.86 28.73 -3.63
N LYS A 344 -6.88 29.24 -4.35
CA LYS A 344 -6.87 30.60 -4.92
C LYS A 344 -6.78 31.70 -3.86
N ASP A 345 -7.31 31.47 -2.67
CA ASP A 345 -7.29 32.43 -1.56
C ASP A 345 -6.01 32.33 -0.70
N SER A 346 -5.07 31.45 -1.07
CA SER A 346 -3.79 31.33 -0.37
C SER A 346 -2.78 32.37 -0.86
N ASP A 347 -1.86 32.79 0.01
CA ASP A 347 -0.74 33.64 -0.37
C ASP A 347 0.05 33.02 -1.54
N ALA A 348 0.17 33.78 -2.63
CA ALA A 348 0.86 33.38 -3.85
C ALA A 348 2.32 32.97 -3.61
N ASN A 349 2.95 33.45 -2.54
CA ASN A 349 4.33 33.10 -2.17
C ASN A 349 4.43 31.93 -1.17
N SER A 350 3.31 31.50 -0.57
CA SER A 350 3.32 30.40 0.39
C SER A 350 3.53 29.05 -0.31
N SER A 351 4.41 28.22 0.24
CA SER A 351 4.61 26.86 -0.25
C SER A 351 3.41 25.97 0.07
N LEU A 352 3.23 24.90 -0.71
CA LEU A 352 2.16 23.93 -0.46
C LEU A 352 2.33 23.27 0.92
N GLN A 353 3.57 23.09 1.37
CA GLN A 353 3.92 22.57 2.69
C GLN A 353 3.43 23.48 3.82
N LYS A 354 3.64 24.80 3.71
CA LYS A 354 3.11 25.77 4.69
C LYS A 354 1.59 25.71 4.76
N ILE A 355 0.92 25.69 3.61
CA ILE A 355 -0.55 25.61 3.55
C ILE A 355 -1.05 24.30 4.19
N ALA A 356 -0.45 23.17 3.85
CA ALA A 356 -0.80 21.86 4.42
C ALA A 356 -0.55 21.81 5.94
N LEU A 357 0.54 22.40 6.43
CA LEU A 357 0.83 22.52 7.86
C LEU A 357 -0.23 23.33 8.59
N GLN A 358 -0.63 24.50 8.07
CA GLN A 358 -1.67 25.32 8.68
C GLN A 358 -3.00 24.56 8.80
N ILE A 359 -3.37 23.80 7.77
CA ILE A 359 -4.56 22.93 7.81
C ILE A 359 -4.41 21.88 8.92
N CYS A 360 -3.27 21.18 8.94
CA CYS A 360 -3.02 20.12 9.92
C CYS A 360 -3.00 20.64 11.36
N GLU A 361 -2.39 21.78 11.62
CA GLU A 361 -2.26 22.38 12.95
C GLU A 361 -3.62 22.74 13.57
N ASN A 362 -4.55 23.25 12.76
CA ASN A 362 -5.92 23.51 13.20
C ASN A 362 -6.59 22.22 13.73
N TYR A 363 -6.40 21.08 13.06
CA TYR A 363 -7.01 19.81 13.44
C TYR A 363 -6.27 19.05 14.53
N ILE A 364 -4.94 19.16 14.60
CA ILE A 364 -4.13 18.67 15.73
C ILE A 364 -4.58 19.35 17.02
N THR A 365 -4.83 20.66 16.97
CA THR A 365 -5.23 21.45 18.15
C THR A 365 -6.67 21.13 18.57
N LYS A 366 -7.61 21.07 17.62
CA LYS A 366 -9.03 20.85 17.91
C LYS A 366 -9.37 19.41 18.27
N PHE A 367 -8.76 18.43 17.60
CA PHE A 367 -9.09 17.02 17.74
C PHE A 367 -7.83 16.12 17.80
N PRO A 368 -6.93 16.30 18.79
CA PRO A 368 -5.62 15.64 18.83
C PRO A 368 -5.70 14.10 18.85
N ASN A 369 -6.77 13.54 19.42
CA ASN A 369 -6.93 12.09 19.58
C ASN A 369 -7.71 11.41 18.45
N SER A 370 -8.33 12.18 17.56
CA SER A 370 -9.09 11.63 16.44
C SER A 370 -8.15 11.01 15.40
N PHE A 371 -8.69 10.13 14.54
CA PHE A 371 -7.89 9.54 13.48
C PHE A 371 -7.30 10.59 12.53
N GLY A 372 -8.12 11.58 12.12
CA GLY A 372 -7.67 12.70 11.30
C GLY A 372 -6.64 13.59 11.99
N GLY A 373 -6.79 13.86 13.30
CA GLY A 373 -5.83 14.62 14.08
C GLY A 373 -4.46 13.93 14.18
N LYS A 374 -4.45 12.62 14.42
CA LYS A 374 -3.23 11.79 14.42
C LYS A 374 -2.57 11.74 13.05
N ASN A 375 -3.35 11.65 11.98
CA ASN A 375 -2.83 11.71 10.61
C ASN A 375 -2.24 13.08 10.28
N CYS A 376 -2.89 14.17 10.68
CA CYS A 376 -2.35 15.53 10.59
C CYS A 376 -1.03 15.66 11.37
N ALA A 377 -0.93 15.10 12.56
CA ALA A 377 0.31 15.09 13.35
C ALA A 377 1.43 14.32 12.64
N SER A 378 1.12 13.15 12.07
CA SER A 378 2.07 12.37 11.28
C SER A 378 2.50 13.12 10.02
N LEU A 379 1.58 13.80 9.32
CA LEU A 379 1.91 14.57 8.13
C LEU A 379 2.78 15.79 8.47
N LYS A 380 2.47 16.49 9.57
CA LYS A 380 3.31 17.56 10.11
C LYS A 380 4.73 17.07 10.38
N ALA A 381 4.90 15.92 11.04
CA ALA A 381 6.21 15.33 11.28
C ALA A 381 6.98 15.04 9.96
N THR A 382 6.30 14.52 8.94
CA THR A 382 6.90 14.27 7.61
C THR A 382 7.33 15.58 6.92
N ILE A 383 6.51 16.63 6.96
CA ILE A 383 6.85 17.94 6.37
C ILE A 383 8.05 18.54 7.08
N LEU A 384 8.09 18.45 8.42
CA LEU A 384 9.16 18.99 9.26
C LEU A 384 10.42 18.11 9.31
N THR A 385 10.40 16.91 8.71
CA THR A 385 11.57 16.02 8.73
C THR A 385 12.78 16.71 8.10
N ASN A 386 13.87 16.77 8.85
CA ASN A 386 15.15 17.26 8.37
C ASN A 386 15.74 16.24 7.40
N SER A 387 16.22 16.72 6.25
CA SER A 387 16.92 15.86 5.33
C SER A 387 18.03 16.59 4.58
N PHE A 388 19.15 15.93 4.34
CA PHE A 388 20.12 16.33 3.34
C PHE A 388 20.73 15.12 2.62
N SER A 389 21.17 15.35 1.39
CA SER A 389 21.92 14.41 0.57
C SER A 389 23.07 15.14 -0.11
N ILE A 390 24.11 14.40 -0.48
CA ILE A 390 25.27 14.97 -1.14
C ILE A 390 25.61 14.24 -2.43
N LYS A 391 26.20 14.98 -3.36
CA LYS A 391 26.72 14.43 -4.61
C LYS A 391 28.02 15.13 -4.98
N THR A 392 29.03 14.34 -5.30
CA THR A 392 30.25 14.79 -5.97
C THR A 392 30.28 14.26 -7.39
N GLU A 393 31.15 14.82 -8.22
CA GLU A 393 31.66 14.12 -9.40
C GLU A 393 32.44 12.87 -8.97
N LYS A 394 32.57 11.91 -9.89
CA LYS A 394 33.38 10.71 -9.65
C LYS A 394 34.88 11.01 -9.69
N THR A 395 35.27 12.01 -10.50
CA THR A 395 36.67 12.34 -10.77
C THR A 395 36.88 13.85 -10.78
N TYR A 396 37.97 14.32 -10.16
CA TYR A 396 38.42 15.70 -10.19
C TYR A 396 39.89 15.79 -10.62
N LEU A 397 40.26 16.93 -11.23
CA LEU A 397 41.65 17.27 -11.50
C LEU A 397 42.30 17.90 -10.24
N PRO A 398 43.58 17.64 -9.95
CA PRO A 398 44.27 18.10 -8.74
C PRO A 398 44.42 19.63 -8.65
N GLU A 399 44.38 20.35 -9.77
CA GLU A 399 44.45 21.81 -9.79
C GLU A 399 43.12 22.50 -9.44
N ASN A 400 42.00 21.76 -9.48
CA ASN A 400 40.66 22.31 -9.35
C ASN A 400 40.11 22.10 -7.94
N ASP A 401 39.30 23.06 -7.50
CA ASP A 401 38.46 22.87 -6.32
C ASP A 401 37.40 21.79 -6.58
N ILE A 402 37.04 21.09 -5.52
CA ILE A 402 36.06 20.01 -5.55
C ILE A 402 34.68 20.62 -5.28
N LYS A 403 33.76 20.44 -6.21
CA LYS A 403 32.36 20.89 -6.07
C LYS A 403 31.52 19.80 -5.43
N LEU A 404 31.01 20.05 -4.22
CA LEU A 404 30.07 19.18 -3.53
C LEU A 404 28.66 19.76 -3.64
N LYS A 405 27.78 19.11 -4.40
CA LYS A 405 26.35 19.46 -4.38
C LYS A 405 25.74 18.95 -3.08
N LEU A 406 25.08 19.83 -2.35
CA LEU A 406 24.29 19.52 -1.16
C LEU A 406 22.83 19.84 -1.44
N GLU A 407 21.96 18.83 -1.38
CA GLU A 407 20.51 19.01 -1.36
C GLU A 407 20.04 18.92 0.09
N TYR A 408 19.21 19.85 0.55
CA TYR A 408 18.84 19.95 1.95
C TYR A 408 17.40 20.46 2.13
N LYS A 409 16.81 20.13 3.27
CA LYS A 409 15.46 20.52 3.70
C LYS A 409 15.44 20.62 5.22
N ASN A 410 14.95 21.74 5.75
CA ASN A 410 14.83 22.02 7.19
C ASN A 410 16.17 21.90 7.97
N VAL A 411 17.30 22.10 7.29
CA VAL A 411 18.64 22.04 7.88
C VAL A 411 19.30 23.40 7.70
N SER A 412 19.72 24.02 8.79
CA SER A 412 20.39 25.33 8.78
C SER A 412 21.92 25.23 8.77
N GLN A 413 22.46 24.04 9.06
CA GLN A 413 23.89 23.84 9.23
C GLN A 413 24.27 22.39 8.99
N VAL A 414 25.45 22.19 8.39
CA VAL A 414 26.11 20.88 8.31
C VAL A 414 27.60 21.02 8.61
N TYR A 415 28.23 19.89 8.92
CA TYR A 415 29.68 19.76 9.05
C TYR A 415 30.16 18.80 7.97
N TYR A 416 31.24 19.15 7.28
CA TYR A 416 31.90 18.22 6.37
C TYR A 416 33.30 17.89 6.85
N ARG A 417 33.74 16.69 6.51
CA ARG A 417 35.12 16.24 6.66
C ARG A 417 35.57 15.44 5.44
N ILE A 418 36.85 15.50 5.12
CA ILE A 418 37.41 14.82 3.96
C ILE A 418 38.59 13.97 4.40
N ASN A 419 38.53 12.69 4.04
CA ASN A 419 39.57 11.73 4.36
C ASN A 419 40.15 11.14 3.07
N LYS A 420 41.46 10.95 3.02
CA LYS A 420 42.09 10.07 2.03
C LYS A 420 41.79 8.63 2.41
N ILE A 421 41.37 7.81 1.44
CA ILE A 421 40.99 6.41 1.66
C ILE A 421 41.78 5.48 0.74
N SER A 422 41.82 4.19 1.10
CA SER A 422 42.47 3.16 0.29
C SER A 422 41.57 2.67 -0.85
N PRO A 423 42.13 2.06 -1.91
CA PRO A 423 41.35 1.44 -2.97
C PRO A 423 40.37 0.38 -2.47
N GLU A 424 40.73 -0.38 -1.44
CA GLU A 424 39.89 -1.41 -0.84
C GLU A 424 38.62 -0.79 -0.25
N LEU A 425 38.77 0.25 0.59
CA LEU A 425 37.64 0.99 1.16
C LEU A 425 36.81 1.70 0.09
N PHE A 426 37.40 2.10 -1.04
CA PHE A 426 36.66 2.68 -2.15
C PHE A 426 35.71 1.67 -2.80
N LEU A 427 36.18 0.42 -2.95
CA LEU A 427 35.46 -0.67 -3.62
C LEU A 427 34.45 -1.38 -2.70
N GLU A 428 34.65 -1.38 -1.38
CA GLU A 428 33.84 -2.13 -0.39
C GLU A 428 32.33 -1.79 -0.41
N ASN A 429 31.94 -0.58 -0.86
CA ASN A 429 30.53 -0.13 -0.87
C ASN A 429 29.96 0.15 -2.26
N SER A 430 30.59 -0.30 -3.35
CA SER A 430 30.05 -0.06 -4.70
C SER A 430 28.76 -0.84 -5.00
N TYR A 431 28.39 -1.81 -4.14
CA TYR A 431 27.20 -2.68 -4.30
C TYR A 431 26.19 -2.62 -3.14
N SER A 432 26.51 -1.97 -2.01
CA SER A 432 25.55 -1.71 -0.93
C SER A 432 24.95 -0.32 -1.10
N TYR A 433 23.64 -0.26 -1.32
CA TYR A 433 22.91 1.02 -1.48
C TYR A 433 22.81 1.84 -0.18
N SER A 434 23.22 1.29 0.97
CA SER A 434 23.16 1.95 2.29
C SER A 434 24.53 2.06 2.94
N LEU A 435 24.84 3.25 3.52
CA LEU A 435 25.92 3.38 4.51
C LEU A 435 25.67 2.38 5.65
N ASP A 436 26.68 1.58 6.00
CA ASP A 436 26.69 0.83 7.25
C ASP A 436 27.46 1.59 8.35
N SER A 437 27.09 1.32 9.61
CA SER A 437 27.63 2.03 10.78
C SER A 437 29.12 1.78 11.00
N ALA A 438 29.60 0.57 10.73
CA ALA A 438 30.99 0.19 10.96
C ALA A 438 31.93 0.89 9.98
N THR A 439 31.59 0.90 8.70
CA THR A 439 32.34 1.62 7.67
C THR A 439 32.35 3.11 7.94
N PHE A 440 31.20 3.70 8.30
CA PHE A 440 31.16 5.12 8.63
C PHE A 440 32.04 5.45 9.85
N ALA A 441 31.96 4.66 10.92
CA ALA A 441 32.80 4.83 12.10
C ALA A 441 34.30 4.70 11.79
N ASN A 442 34.68 3.78 10.90
CA ASN A 442 36.06 3.64 10.45
C ASN A 442 36.54 4.86 9.65
N LEU A 443 35.71 5.38 8.76
CA LEU A 443 36.01 6.62 8.04
C LEU A 443 36.15 7.81 9.00
N VAL A 444 35.31 7.91 10.03
CA VAL A 444 35.40 8.98 11.04
C VAL A 444 36.73 8.91 11.84
N LYS A 445 37.34 7.73 12.01
CA LYS A 445 38.63 7.59 12.70
C LYS A 445 39.84 8.01 11.87
N LEU A 446 39.71 8.13 10.55
CA LEU A 446 40.81 8.53 9.68
C LEU A 446 41.22 9.99 9.94
N ASN A 447 42.48 10.33 9.65
CA ASN A 447 42.94 11.71 9.70
C ASN A 447 42.20 12.54 8.65
N SER A 448 41.51 13.58 9.12
CA SER A 448 40.82 14.52 8.25
C SER A 448 41.80 15.49 7.61
N LEU A 449 41.74 15.64 6.29
CA LEU A 449 42.53 16.62 5.54
C LEU A 449 41.89 18.01 5.60
N GLN A 450 40.57 18.06 5.68
CA GLN A 450 39.79 19.28 5.84
C GLN A 450 38.55 18.96 6.66
N GLN A 451 38.22 19.82 7.61
CA GLN A 451 36.96 19.76 8.35
C GLN A 451 36.44 21.17 8.56
N LYS A 452 35.26 21.48 8.02
CA LYS A 452 34.64 22.80 8.16
C LYS A 452 33.17 22.68 8.50
N GLN A 453 32.66 23.73 9.12
CA GLN A 453 31.24 23.98 9.31
C GLN A 453 30.72 24.78 8.11
N VAL A 454 29.52 24.45 7.64
CA VAL A 454 28.83 25.17 6.57
C VAL A 454 27.46 25.58 7.10
N ASN A 455 27.22 26.89 7.13
CA ASN A 455 25.91 27.44 7.41
C ASN A 455 25.10 27.46 6.11
N LEU A 456 23.89 26.92 6.16
CA LEU A 456 22.95 26.88 5.04
C LEU A 456 21.95 28.02 5.18
N VAL A 457 21.36 28.43 4.06
CA VAL A 457 20.29 29.42 4.09
C VAL A 457 19.08 28.76 4.75
N ALA A 458 18.66 29.29 5.90
CA ALA A 458 17.44 28.82 6.54
C ALA A 458 16.24 29.17 5.65
N THR A 459 15.43 28.16 5.31
CA THR A 459 14.19 28.35 4.56
C THR A 459 13.01 27.92 5.44
N ASP A 460 11.95 28.70 5.40
CA ASP A 460 10.71 28.41 6.14
C ASP A 460 9.64 27.79 5.23
N ASP A 461 9.94 27.61 3.93
CA ASP A 461 9.07 27.04 2.91
C ASP A 461 8.95 25.51 2.98
N TYR A 462 9.78 24.84 3.78
CA TYR A 462 9.85 23.38 3.92
C TYR A 462 10.05 22.64 2.59
N LEU A 463 10.60 23.32 1.58
CA LEU A 463 10.95 22.73 0.30
C LEU A 463 12.38 22.17 0.35
N GLN A 464 12.68 21.28 -0.60
CA GLN A 464 14.06 20.87 -0.82
C GLN A 464 14.78 21.97 -1.60
N HIS A 465 15.91 22.41 -1.06
CA HIS A 465 16.83 23.36 -1.67
C HIS A 465 18.13 22.68 -2.04
N SER A 466 18.96 23.36 -2.83
CA SER A 466 20.31 22.87 -3.12
C SER A 466 21.33 23.99 -3.15
N THR A 467 22.56 23.68 -2.77
CA THR A 467 23.71 24.57 -2.87
C THR A 467 24.97 23.79 -3.28
N GLU A 468 26.01 24.50 -3.68
CA GLU A 468 27.33 23.93 -3.94
C GLU A 468 28.32 24.38 -2.86
N ILE A 469 29.03 23.43 -2.26
CA ILE A 469 30.13 23.68 -1.34
C ILE A 469 31.43 23.52 -2.13
N ALA A 470 32.23 24.58 -2.16
CA ALA A 470 33.59 24.54 -2.69
C ALA A 470 34.53 23.94 -1.63
N ILE A 471 35.17 22.83 -1.99
CA ILE A 471 36.19 22.16 -1.19
C ILE A 471 37.54 22.48 -1.81
N ASP A 472 38.50 22.89 -0.98
CA ASP A 472 39.84 23.27 -1.47
C ASP A 472 40.47 22.08 -2.21
N LYS A 473 41.11 22.34 -3.35
CA LYS A 473 41.80 21.34 -4.17
C LYS A 473 42.66 20.36 -3.35
N LEU A 474 42.70 19.10 -3.80
CA LEU A 474 43.42 18.01 -3.14
C LEU A 474 44.49 17.43 -4.08
N GLY A 475 45.52 16.79 -3.51
CA GLY A 475 46.49 16.04 -4.30
C GLY A 475 45.92 14.75 -4.89
N PHE A 476 46.71 14.05 -5.70
CA PHE A 476 46.29 12.76 -6.27
C PHE A 476 45.92 11.73 -5.18
N GLY A 477 44.81 11.02 -5.41
CA GLY A 477 44.36 9.97 -4.51
C GLY A 477 42.86 9.69 -4.60
N ILE A 478 42.41 8.82 -3.71
CA ILE A 478 41.01 8.46 -3.55
C ILE A 478 40.54 9.05 -2.22
N TYR A 479 39.35 9.65 -2.22
CA TYR A 479 38.84 10.41 -1.10
C TYR A 479 37.40 10.03 -0.77
N ALA A 480 37.06 10.21 0.50
CA ALA A 480 35.70 10.19 1.01
C ALA A 480 35.39 11.56 1.62
N VAL A 481 34.27 12.15 1.21
CA VAL A 481 33.65 13.29 1.89
C VAL A 481 32.48 12.81 2.73
N LEU A 482 32.54 13.08 4.03
CA LEU A 482 31.47 12.78 4.98
C LEU A 482 30.81 14.11 5.35
N VAL A 483 29.49 14.14 5.35
CA VAL A 483 28.69 15.28 5.80
C VAL A 483 27.78 14.82 6.93
N SER A 484 27.66 15.63 7.97
CA SER A 484 26.87 15.34 9.17
C SER A 484 26.08 16.56 9.63
N ALA A 485 24.92 16.34 10.24
CA ALA A 485 24.23 17.39 10.99
C ALA A 485 24.97 17.73 12.30
N ASN A 486 25.60 16.74 12.95
CA ASN A 486 26.31 16.93 14.22
C ASN A 486 27.83 17.08 14.02
N LYS A 487 28.47 17.90 14.84
CA LYS A 487 29.92 18.20 14.75
C LYS A 487 30.81 16.97 14.95
N ASP A 488 30.34 16.00 15.72
CA ASP A 488 31.07 14.80 16.13
C ASP A 488 30.95 13.64 15.13
N PHE A 489 30.09 13.77 14.10
CA PHE A 489 29.80 12.69 13.15
C PHE A 489 29.32 11.40 13.84
N SER A 490 28.57 11.53 14.94
CA SER A 490 27.90 10.43 15.64
C SER A 490 26.96 9.65 14.71
N TRP A 491 26.81 8.35 14.93
CA TRP A 491 25.91 7.50 14.13
C TRP A 491 24.44 7.64 14.55
N GLU A 492 24.19 7.57 15.86
CA GLU A 492 22.84 7.60 16.44
C GLU A 492 22.26 9.02 16.40
N ASP A 493 20.94 9.11 16.18
CA ASP A 493 20.17 10.37 16.16
C ASP A 493 20.81 11.48 15.31
N ASN A 494 21.45 11.10 14.22
CA ASN A 494 22.19 12.00 13.36
C ASN A 494 21.89 11.72 11.89
N GLN A 495 21.90 12.78 11.11
CA GLN A 495 21.87 12.65 9.67
C GLN A 495 23.28 12.67 9.11
N LEU A 496 23.58 11.65 8.31
CA LEU A 496 24.90 11.41 7.74
C LEU A 496 24.77 11.20 6.23
N ALA A 497 25.74 11.72 5.48
CA ALA A 497 25.89 11.44 4.06
C ALA A 497 27.37 11.22 3.73
N LEU A 498 27.62 10.38 2.73
CA LEU A 498 28.97 10.02 2.27
C LEU A 498 28.99 10.06 0.76
N SER A 499 30.07 10.62 0.20
CA SER A 499 30.40 10.46 -1.21
C SER A 499 31.87 10.12 -1.34
N LYS A 500 32.21 9.33 -2.36
CA LYS A 500 33.59 8.92 -2.65
C LYS A 500 33.95 9.40 -4.06
N PHE A 501 35.16 9.91 -4.22
CA PHE A 501 35.65 10.44 -5.49
C PHE A 501 37.16 10.22 -5.62
N VAL A 502 37.66 10.36 -6.85
CA VAL A 502 39.07 10.23 -7.19
C VAL A 502 39.61 11.57 -7.67
N VAL A 503 40.81 11.94 -7.22
CA VAL A 503 41.57 13.05 -7.80
C VAL A 503 42.70 12.46 -8.65
N THR A 504 42.61 12.63 -9.96
CA THR A 504 43.52 12.01 -10.93
C THR A 504 43.58 12.78 -12.24
N ASN A 505 44.73 12.69 -12.91
CA ASN A 505 44.89 13.11 -14.30
C ASN A 505 44.64 11.96 -15.28
N LEU A 506 44.16 10.80 -14.81
CA LEU A 506 43.89 9.64 -15.64
C LEU A 506 42.39 9.50 -15.90
N SER A 507 42.05 9.26 -17.16
CA SER A 507 40.74 8.80 -17.59
C SER A 507 40.89 7.40 -18.19
N ALA A 508 40.03 6.48 -17.76
CA ALA A 508 40.00 5.11 -18.24
C ALA A 508 38.63 4.78 -18.81
N THR A 509 38.58 4.31 -20.05
CA THR A 509 37.35 3.81 -20.67
C THR A 509 37.55 2.37 -21.12
N ALA A 510 36.51 1.56 -20.96
CA ALA A 510 36.49 0.17 -21.37
C ALA A 510 35.50 -0.01 -22.52
N GLU A 511 35.96 -0.64 -23.60
CA GLU A 511 35.12 -1.06 -24.70
C GLU A 511 34.97 -2.58 -24.63
N ASN A 512 33.76 -3.02 -24.27
CA ASN A 512 33.43 -4.44 -24.31
C ASN A 512 33.16 -4.84 -25.76
N ARG A 513 33.91 -5.82 -26.27
CA ARG A 513 33.75 -6.36 -27.60
C ARG A 513 33.30 -7.82 -27.45
N PRO A 514 32.00 -8.12 -27.53
CA PRO A 514 31.51 -9.49 -27.44
C PRO A 514 32.26 -10.36 -28.46
N GLU A 515 32.74 -11.54 -28.02
CA GLU A 515 33.63 -12.47 -28.76
C GLU A 515 35.13 -12.07 -28.85
N LYS A 516 35.55 -10.94 -28.27
CA LYS A 516 36.96 -10.52 -28.16
C LYS A 516 37.34 -10.14 -26.71
N ASN A 517 38.61 -9.78 -26.51
CA ASN A 517 39.08 -9.18 -25.27
C ASN A 517 38.51 -7.76 -25.07
N THR A 518 38.27 -7.36 -23.82
CA THR A 518 37.97 -5.96 -23.46
C THR A 518 39.16 -5.06 -23.77
N LEU A 519 38.93 -3.97 -24.50
CA LEU A 519 39.95 -2.95 -24.72
C LEU A 519 39.83 -1.86 -23.67
N LEU A 520 40.96 -1.52 -23.05
CA LEU A 520 41.07 -0.43 -22.08
C LEU A 520 41.89 0.70 -22.69
N TYR A 521 41.33 1.90 -22.70
CA TYR A 521 42.02 3.12 -23.12
C TYR A 521 42.33 3.96 -21.88
N VAL A 522 43.62 4.20 -21.64
CA VAL A 522 44.08 5.12 -20.58
C VAL A 522 44.58 6.40 -21.23
N ARG A 523 44.01 7.53 -20.79
CA ARG A 523 44.26 8.85 -21.36
C ARG A 523 44.49 9.88 -20.27
N ASP A 524 45.12 10.99 -20.63
CA ASP A 524 45.15 12.19 -19.82
C ASP A 524 43.72 12.76 -19.71
N ALA A 525 43.24 12.96 -18.49
CA ALA A 525 41.87 13.39 -18.21
C ALA A 525 41.60 14.84 -18.62
N LYS A 526 42.64 15.66 -18.82
CA LYS A 526 42.53 17.07 -19.17
C LYS A 526 42.52 17.29 -20.67
N ASN A 527 43.42 16.62 -21.40
CA ASN A 527 43.60 16.85 -22.84
C ASN A 527 43.27 15.63 -23.73
N GLY A 528 43.00 14.46 -23.15
CA GLY A 528 42.61 13.26 -23.89
C GLY A 528 43.76 12.51 -24.58
N SER A 529 45.02 12.96 -24.41
CA SER A 529 46.18 12.31 -25.01
C SER A 529 46.41 10.91 -24.44
N PRO A 530 46.88 9.94 -25.23
CA PRO A 530 47.13 8.59 -24.74
C PRO A 530 48.28 8.58 -23.72
N ILE A 531 48.06 7.88 -22.60
CA ILE A 531 49.11 7.65 -21.60
C ILE A 531 49.81 6.33 -21.95
N LYS A 532 51.11 6.41 -22.27
CA LYS A 532 51.94 5.23 -22.54
C LYS A 532 52.37 4.56 -21.23
N ALA A 533 52.47 3.23 -21.25
CA ALA A 533 52.95 2.42 -20.12
C ALA A 533 52.17 2.61 -18.80
N ALA A 534 50.87 2.91 -18.87
CA ALA A 534 50.02 2.92 -17.69
C ALA A 534 49.92 1.50 -17.10
N GLU A 535 50.14 1.37 -15.79
CA GLU A 535 49.90 0.12 -15.06
C GLU A 535 48.39 -0.03 -14.83
N VAL A 536 47.84 -1.16 -15.27
CA VAL A 536 46.41 -1.47 -15.12
C VAL A 536 46.27 -2.73 -14.27
N LYS A 537 45.59 -2.62 -13.13
CA LYS A 537 45.22 -3.74 -12.27
C LYS A 537 43.74 -4.03 -12.43
N ILE A 538 43.42 -5.28 -12.79
CA ILE A 538 42.04 -5.75 -12.94
C ILE A 538 41.66 -6.52 -11.68
N PHE A 539 40.55 -6.14 -11.06
CA PHE A 539 39.98 -6.83 -9.91
C PHE A 539 38.75 -7.61 -10.38
N LEU A 540 38.71 -8.91 -10.09
CA LEU A 540 37.57 -9.79 -10.38
C LEU A 540 36.83 -10.07 -9.07
N GLN A 541 35.52 -9.87 -9.07
CA GLN A 541 34.68 -10.21 -7.92
C GLN A 541 34.11 -11.62 -8.12
N ASN A 542 34.53 -12.55 -7.28
CA ASN A 542 33.96 -13.90 -7.24
C ASN A 542 32.79 -13.93 -6.25
N TYR A 543 31.56 -14.07 -6.75
CA TYR A 543 30.37 -14.24 -5.91
C TYR A 543 30.41 -15.63 -5.24
N ASN A 544 30.70 -15.67 -3.95
CA ASN A 544 30.61 -16.90 -3.16
C ASN A 544 29.19 -17.02 -2.59
N ASN A 545 28.35 -17.86 -3.20
CA ASN A 545 26.97 -18.14 -2.76
C ASN A 545 26.88 -19.03 -1.50
N THR A 546 27.93 -19.12 -0.67
CA THR A 546 28.02 -20.10 0.42
C THR A 546 27.43 -19.66 1.76
N SER A 547 26.81 -18.48 1.86
CA SER A 547 26.20 -17.97 3.11
C SER A 547 24.66 -18.09 3.17
N ASN A 548 24.09 -19.12 2.54
CA ASN A 548 22.76 -19.64 2.86
C ASN A 548 22.87 -21.16 3.11
N LYS A 549 23.32 -21.54 4.30
CA LYS A 549 23.13 -22.88 4.87
C LYS A 549 22.69 -22.77 6.31
#